data_AF-A0A3D3NRK5-F1
#
_entry.id   AF-A0A3D3NRK5-F1
#
_cell.length_a   1.000
_cell.length_b   1.000
_cell.length_c   1.000
_cell.angle_alpha   90.00
_cell.angle_beta   90.00
_cell.angle_gamma   90.00
#
_symmetry.space_group_name_H-M   'P 1'
#
loop_
_entity.id
_entity.type
_entity.pdbx_description
1 polymer ?
#
loop_
_entity_poly.entity_id
_entity_poly.type
_entity_poly.pdbx_seq_one_letter_code
_entity_poly.pdbx_strand_id
1 'polypeptide(L)'
;MDAANEVILQEIEQASITYDAKDLPRIRPFLSHPDPEIREAAINGMIVLGDAAAAPMLREASQIAPTPQEAVRMQEVAAYLELPSGSLVSRTKDGRAVLGNPNRMPPQVKERYPGDYRKKSARPPQQPNAAETPASPATKE
;
A
#
# COMPACT_ATOMS: atom_id res chain seq x y z
N MET A 1 -6.56 -23.58 -22.94
CA MET A 1 -7.25 -22.95 -21.81
C MET A 1 -8.68 -23.41 -21.84
N ASP A 2 -9.05 -24.26 -20.89
CA ASP A 2 -10.44 -24.68 -20.73
C ASP A 2 -11.20 -23.53 -20.06
N ALA A 3 -12.42 -23.22 -20.54
CA ALA A 3 -13.22 -22.12 -20.00
C ALA A 3 -13.49 -22.25 -18.49
N ALA A 4 -13.49 -23.48 -17.94
CA ALA A 4 -13.60 -23.72 -16.51
C ALA A 4 -12.38 -23.23 -15.72
N ASN A 5 -11.17 -23.38 -16.28
CA ASN A 5 -9.93 -22.94 -15.62
C ASN A 5 -9.86 -21.41 -15.61
N GLU A 6 -10.34 -20.75 -16.66
CA GLU A 6 -10.43 -19.28 -16.71
C GLU A 6 -11.31 -18.71 -15.59
N VAL A 7 -12.44 -19.36 -15.29
CA VAL A 7 -13.33 -18.95 -14.19
C VAL A 7 -12.62 -19.08 -12.84
N ILE A 8 -11.88 -20.17 -12.64
CA ILE A 8 -11.10 -20.39 -11.41
C ILE A 8 -9.99 -19.33 -11.26
N LEU A 9 -9.27 -19.04 -12.34
CA LEU A 9 -8.23 -18.01 -12.33
C LEU A 9 -8.81 -16.63 -12.00
N GLN A 10 -9.96 -16.27 -12.57
CA GLN A 10 -10.67 -15.03 -12.23
C GLN A 10 -11.12 -15.00 -10.78
N GLU A 11 -11.58 -16.13 -10.22
CA GLU A 11 -11.97 -16.21 -8.82
C GLU A 11 -10.78 -15.96 -7.88
N ILE A 12 -9.63 -16.59 -8.16
CA ILE A 12 -8.40 -16.36 -7.41
C ILE A 12 -7.96 -14.90 -7.51
N GLU A 13 -8.00 -14.32 -8.72
CA GLU A 13 -7.63 -12.93 -8.94
C GLU A 13 -8.53 -12.00 -8.13
N GLN A 14 -9.85 -12.17 -8.21
CA GLN A 14 -10.81 -11.36 -7.46
C GLN A 14 -10.63 -11.48 -5.95
N ALA A 15 -10.38 -12.68 -5.44
CA ALA A 15 -10.08 -12.89 -4.03
C ALA A 15 -8.75 -12.23 -3.61
N SER A 16 -7.77 -12.17 -4.50
CA SER A 16 -6.45 -11.59 -4.19
C SER A 16 -6.46 -10.06 -4.09
N ILE A 17 -7.29 -9.37 -4.87
CA ILE A 17 -7.33 -7.90 -4.91
C ILE A 17 -8.16 -7.26 -3.78
N THR A 18 -8.82 -8.07 -2.94
CA THR A 18 -9.55 -7.54 -1.77
C THR A 18 -8.61 -7.12 -0.65
N TYR A 19 -7.41 -7.71 -0.61
CA TYR A 19 -6.43 -7.57 0.48
C TYR A 19 -7.03 -7.87 1.88
N ASP A 20 -8.09 -8.69 1.96
CA ASP A 20 -8.70 -9.14 3.22
C ASP A 20 -8.34 -10.60 3.49
N ALA A 21 -7.71 -10.86 4.63
CA ALA A 21 -7.36 -12.20 5.11
C ALA A 21 -8.53 -13.19 5.13
N LYS A 22 -9.78 -12.70 5.20
CA LYS A 22 -10.99 -13.53 5.14
C LYS A 22 -11.18 -14.25 3.81
N ASP A 23 -10.51 -13.82 2.74
CA ASP A 23 -10.57 -14.46 1.43
C ASP A 23 -9.51 -15.58 1.26
N LEU A 24 -8.56 -15.73 2.19
CA LEU A 24 -7.60 -16.85 2.18
C LEU A 24 -8.26 -18.24 2.08
N PRO A 25 -9.36 -18.54 2.80
CA PRO A 25 -10.03 -19.83 2.68
C PRO A 25 -10.64 -20.08 1.30
N ARG A 26 -10.92 -19.04 0.50
CA ARG A 26 -11.40 -19.19 -0.88
C ARG A 26 -10.28 -19.60 -1.81
N ILE A 27 -9.06 -19.08 -1.60
CA ILE A 27 -7.89 -19.40 -2.43
C ILE A 27 -7.27 -20.75 -2.05
N ARG A 28 -7.31 -21.11 -0.75
CA ARG A 28 -6.72 -22.33 -0.19
C ARG A 28 -7.00 -23.63 -0.99
N PRO A 29 -8.24 -23.97 -1.39
CA PRO A 29 -8.51 -25.23 -2.10
C PRO A 29 -7.78 -25.34 -3.44
N PHE A 30 -7.42 -24.22 -4.08
CA PHE A 30 -6.76 -24.21 -5.37
C PHE A 30 -5.25 -24.53 -5.30
N LEU A 31 -4.65 -24.51 -4.09
CA LEU A 31 -3.24 -24.88 -3.90
C LEU A 31 -2.95 -26.36 -4.21
N SER A 32 -3.97 -27.22 -4.17
CA SER A 32 -3.87 -28.65 -4.49
C SER A 32 -4.56 -29.02 -5.81
N HIS A 33 -4.85 -28.04 -6.68
CA HIS A 33 -5.53 -28.27 -7.94
C HIS A 33 -4.67 -29.14 -8.89
N PRO A 34 -5.24 -30.01 -9.74
CA PRO A 34 -4.45 -30.84 -10.68
C PRO A 34 -3.68 -30.03 -11.71
N ASP A 35 -4.24 -28.90 -12.15
CA ASP A 35 -3.59 -27.99 -13.11
C ASP A 35 -2.48 -27.16 -12.42
N PRO A 36 -1.21 -27.24 -12.89
CA PRO A 36 -0.12 -26.42 -12.36
C PRO A 36 -0.36 -24.91 -12.47
N GLU A 37 -1.04 -24.43 -13.51
CA GLU A 37 -1.28 -22.99 -13.68
C GLU A 37 -2.21 -22.44 -12.59
N ILE A 38 -3.24 -23.21 -12.22
CA ILE A 38 -4.16 -22.85 -11.13
C ILE A 38 -3.44 -22.89 -9.78
N ARG A 39 -2.55 -23.86 -9.54
CA ARG A 39 -1.75 -23.90 -8.31
C ARG A 39 -0.85 -22.67 -8.19
N GLU A 40 -0.16 -22.31 -9.26
CA GLU A 40 0.71 -21.14 -9.28
C GLU A 40 -0.10 -19.84 -9.10
N ALA A 41 -1.28 -19.74 -9.72
CA ALA A 41 -2.19 -18.62 -9.51
C ALA A 41 -2.63 -18.52 -8.04
N ALA A 42 -2.95 -19.64 -7.40
CA ALA A 42 -3.32 -19.68 -5.98
C ALA A 42 -2.16 -19.22 -5.07
N ILE A 43 -0.93 -19.67 -5.34
CA ILE A 43 0.26 -19.20 -4.62
C ILE A 43 0.43 -17.69 -4.79
N ASN A 44 0.31 -17.18 -6.02
CA ASN A 44 0.42 -15.75 -6.31
C ASN A 44 -0.70 -14.95 -5.64
N GLY A 45 -1.93 -15.47 -5.59
CA GLY A 45 -3.04 -14.87 -4.87
C GLY A 45 -2.75 -14.71 -3.37
N MET A 46 -2.16 -15.74 -2.74
CA MET A 46 -1.72 -15.68 -1.34
C MET A 46 -0.62 -14.62 -1.13
N ILE A 47 0.31 -14.47 -2.07
CA ILE A 47 1.36 -13.43 -2.03
C ILE A 47 0.76 -12.03 -2.11
N VAL A 48 -0.16 -11.82 -3.05
CA VAL A 48 -0.79 -10.51 -3.29
C VAL A 48 -1.60 -10.08 -2.08
N LEU A 49 -2.30 -11.01 -1.43
CA LEU A 49 -3.03 -10.72 -0.21
C LEU A 49 -2.09 -10.27 0.94
N GLY A 50 -0.88 -10.85 0.99
CA GLY A 50 0.20 -10.41 1.86
C GLY A 50 -0.01 -10.71 3.36
N ASP A 51 -0.99 -11.54 3.71
CA ASP A 51 -1.32 -11.86 5.10
C ASP A 51 -0.52 -13.07 5.61
N ALA A 52 0.03 -12.94 6.82
CA ALA A 52 0.84 -13.99 7.45
C ALA A 52 0.04 -15.28 7.75
N ALA A 53 -1.29 -15.21 7.86
CA ALA A 53 -2.14 -16.38 8.05
C ALA A 53 -2.15 -17.34 6.83
N ALA A 54 -1.65 -16.90 5.67
CA ALA A 54 -1.44 -17.77 4.52
C ALA A 54 -0.25 -18.74 4.72
N ALA A 55 0.73 -18.39 5.56
CA ALA A 55 1.93 -19.19 5.77
C ALA A 55 1.68 -20.64 6.25
N PRO A 56 0.86 -20.89 7.30
CA PRO A 56 0.53 -22.27 7.67
C PRO A 56 -0.19 -23.04 6.56
N MET A 57 -1.06 -22.39 5.79
CA MET A 57 -1.79 -23.02 4.68
C MET A 57 -0.84 -23.45 3.55
N LEU A 58 0.14 -22.61 3.22
CA LEU A 58 1.17 -22.91 2.21
C LEU A 58 2.11 -24.03 2.67
N ARG A 59 2.44 -24.10 3.96
CA ARG A 59 3.22 -25.23 4.50
C ARG A 59 2.47 -26.55 4.39
N GLU A 60 1.20 -26.57 4.73
CA GLU A 60 0.35 -27.76 4.56
C GLU A 60 0.28 -28.17 3.09
N ALA A 61 0.05 -27.21 2.18
CA ALA A 61 0.03 -27.47 0.73
C ALA A 61 1.37 -28.01 0.21
N SER A 62 2.51 -27.54 0.75
CA SER A 62 3.84 -28.01 0.35
C SER A 62 4.06 -29.50 0.61
N GLN A 63 3.35 -30.09 1.59
CA GLN A 63 3.49 -31.51 1.94
C GLN A 63 2.80 -32.42 0.93
N ILE A 64 1.81 -31.91 0.21
CA ILE A 64 1.01 -32.64 -0.79
C ILE A 64 1.34 -32.21 -2.22
N ALA A 65 2.36 -31.36 -2.40
CA ALA A 65 2.74 -30.84 -3.70
C ALA A 65 3.23 -31.97 -4.64
N PRO A 66 2.85 -31.95 -5.94
CA PRO A 66 3.23 -33.00 -6.88
C PRO A 66 4.73 -33.06 -7.18
N THR A 67 5.42 -31.91 -7.09
CA THR A 67 6.84 -31.78 -7.41
C THR A 67 7.63 -31.18 -6.23
N PRO A 68 8.90 -31.59 -6.03
CA PRO A 68 9.76 -30.99 -5.00
C PRO A 68 9.93 -29.47 -5.17
N GLN A 69 9.97 -29.00 -6.42
CA GLN A 69 10.15 -27.58 -6.74
C GLN A 69 8.95 -26.75 -6.26
N GLU A 70 7.72 -27.25 -6.47
CA GLU A 70 6.51 -26.60 -5.97
C GLU A 70 6.46 -26.58 -4.43
N ALA A 71 6.87 -27.67 -3.79
CA ALA A 71 6.95 -27.72 -2.32
C ALA A 71 7.91 -26.65 -1.78
N VAL A 72 9.11 -26.53 -2.35
CA VAL A 72 10.09 -25.50 -1.98
C VAL A 72 9.51 -24.11 -2.21
N ARG A 73 8.87 -23.88 -3.36
CA ARG A 73 8.25 -22.58 -3.69
C ARG A 73 7.21 -22.18 -2.65
N MET A 74 6.32 -23.10 -2.26
CA MET A 74 5.31 -22.83 -1.22
C MET A 74 5.95 -22.53 0.15
N GLN A 75 7.03 -23.22 0.50
CA GLN A 75 7.78 -22.97 1.75
C GLN A 75 8.48 -21.61 1.76
N GLU A 76 9.08 -21.21 0.64
CA GLU A 76 9.70 -19.89 0.49
C GLU A 76 8.67 -18.77 0.62
N VAL A 77 7.50 -18.94 0.00
CA VAL A 77 6.42 -17.97 0.11
C VAL A 77 5.89 -17.90 1.54
N ALA A 78 5.71 -19.05 2.20
CA ALA A 78 5.32 -19.07 3.61
C ALA A 78 6.33 -18.32 4.50
N ALA A 79 7.63 -18.57 4.27
CA ALA A 79 8.69 -17.87 5.00
C ALA A 79 8.69 -16.36 4.72
N TYR A 80 8.44 -15.95 3.48
CA TYR A 80 8.33 -14.54 3.09
C TYR A 80 7.17 -13.83 3.80
N LEU A 81 5.99 -14.46 3.87
CA LEU A 81 4.80 -13.87 4.49
C LEU A 81 4.88 -13.77 6.03
N GLU A 82 5.71 -14.59 6.66
CA GLU A 82 5.98 -14.50 8.10
C GLU A 82 7.00 -13.42 8.47
N LEU A 83 7.68 -12.81 7.48
CA LEU A 83 8.67 -11.79 7.78
C LEU A 83 7.99 -10.58 8.44
N PRO A 84 8.57 -10.04 9.53
CA PRO A 84 8.07 -8.83 10.14
C PRO A 84 8.18 -7.68 9.14
N SER A 85 7.13 -6.84 9.08
CA SER A 85 7.13 -5.64 8.26
C SER A 85 8.34 -4.76 8.63
N GLY A 86 9.08 -4.29 7.62
CA GLY A 86 10.23 -3.42 7.84
C GLY A 86 9.83 -2.16 8.60
N SER A 87 10.45 -1.91 9.76
CA SER A 87 10.32 -0.64 10.48
C SER A 87 11.41 0.32 10.00
N LEU A 88 11.02 1.49 9.49
CA LEU A 88 11.96 2.56 9.14
C LEU A 88 12.56 3.14 10.42
N VAL A 89 13.84 2.86 10.65
CA VAL A 89 14.58 3.46 11.76
C VAL A 89 15.15 4.79 11.29
N SER A 90 14.62 5.90 11.81
CA SER A 90 15.17 7.23 11.53
C SER A 90 16.44 7.42 12.36
N ARG A 91 17.56 7.71 11.69
CA ARG A 91 18.82 8.06 12.35
C ARG A 91 18.81 9.56 12.65
N THR A 92 18.98 9.94 13.92
CA THR A 92 19.18 11.35 14.27
C THR A 92 20.55 11.83 13.79
N LYS A 93 20.75 13.15 13.68
CA LYS A 93 22.03 13.75 13.28
C LYS A 93 23.22 13.31 14.15
N ASP A 94 22.93 12.89 15.39
CA ASP A 94 23.93 12.41 16.36
C ASP A 94 24.24 10.91 16.22
N GLY A 95 23.80 10.26 15.13
CA GLY A 95 24.09 8.86 14.83
C GLY A 95 23.26 7.84 15.62
N ARG A 96 22.34 8.29 16.48
CA ARG A 96 21.47 7.39 17.26
C ARG A 96 20.29 6.91 16.40
N ALA A 97 20.12 5.60 16.37
CA ALA A 97 18.98 4.95 15.74
C ALA A 97 17.75 5.10 16.65
N VAL A 98 16.75 5.86 16.21
CA VAL A 98 15.45 5.95 16.91
C VAL A 98 14.51 5.00 16.19
N LEU A 99 14.13 3.91 16.87
CA LEU A 99 13.10 2.99 16.38
C LEU A 99 11.78 3.79 16.29
N GLY A 100 11.40 4.18 15.08
CA GLY A 100 10.18 4.97 14.85
C GLY A 100 8.98 4.07 15.10
N ASN A 101 8.24 4.33 16.18
CA ASN A 101 6.93 3.70 16.36
C ASN A 101 6.02 4.19 15.21
N PRO A 102 5.50 3.29 14.34
CA PRO A 102 4.75 3.69 13.15
C PRO A 102 3.45 4.46 13.46
N ASN A 103 2.94 4.38 14.69
CA ASN A 103 1.76 5.14 15.15
C ASN A 103 2.10 6.50 15.79
N ARG A 104 3.37 6.89 15.89
CA ARG A 104 3.76 8.23 16.32
C ARG A 104 3.82 9.13 15.09
N MET A 105 2.80 9.98 14.94
CA MET A 105 2.83 11.09 14.01
C MET A 105 4.17 11.83 14.19
N PRO A 106 4.98 11.99 13.12
CA PRO A 106 6.27 12.66 13.27
C PRO A 106 6.03 14.05 13.85
N PRO A 107 6.86 14.53 14.79
CA PRO A 107 6.77 15.91 15.22
C PRO A 107 6.86 16.77 13.96
N GLN A 108 5.92 17.70 13.76
CA GLN A 108 5.90 18.59 12.60
C GLN A 108 7.26 19.29 12.50
N VAL A 109 8.17 18.74 11.71
CA VAL A 109 9.42 19.40 11.36
C VAL A 109 8.96 20.56 10.49
N LYS A 110 9.07 21.79 11.01
CA LYS A 110 8.92 23.00 10.19
C LYS A 110 9.98 22.93 9.10
N GLU A 111 9.59 22.36 7.97
CA GLU A 111 10.43 22.11 6.82
C GLU A 111 10.81 23.45 6.21
N ARG A 112 11.93 24.01 6.65
CA ARG A 112 12.64 25.02 5.85
C ARG A 112 13.31 24.26 4.71
N TYR A 113 12.58 24.07 3.61
CA TYR A 113 13.18 23.65 2.35
C TYR A 113 14.21 24.72 1.90
N PRO A 114 15.46 24.34 1.57
CA PRO A 114 16.36 25.21 0.84
C PRO A 114 15.95 25.14 -0.63
N GLY A 115 15.11 26.08 -1.04
CA GLY A 115 14.55 26.14 -2.38
C GLY A 115 14.17 27.56 -2.74
N ASP A 116 15.18 28.39 -2.94
CA ASP A 116 15.07 29.69 -3.60
C ASP A 116 14.52 29.53 -5.02
N TYR A 117 13.20 29.39 -5.14
CA TYR A 117 12.49 29.78 -6.35
C TYR A 117 11.70 31.03 -6.04
N ARG A 118 12.42 32.16 -6.03
CA ARG A 118 11.84 33.49 -6.12
C ARG A 118 11.12 33.60 -7.47
N LYS A 119 9.93 33.00 -7.59
CA LYS A 119 8.96 33.39 -8.61
C LYS A 119 8.73 34.87 -8.36
N LYS A 120 9.15 35.70 -9.32
CA LYS A 120 8.71 37.10 -9.38
C LYS A 120 7.20 37.05 -9.48
N SER A 121 6.52 37.19 -8.36
CA SER A 121 5.10 37.51 -8.32
C SER A 121 4.99 38.90 -8.93
N ALA A 122 4.79 38.96 -10.25
CA ALA A 122 4.13 40.09 -10.85
C ALA A 122 2.83 40.25 -10.06
N ARG A 123 2.70 41.37 -9.35
CA ARG A 123 1.45 41.73 -8.68
C ARG A 123 0.35 41.66 -9.76
N PRO A 124 -0.77 40.96 -9.53
CA PRO A 124 -1.93 41.18 -10.38
C PRO A 124 -2.29 42.67 -10.32
N PRO A 125 -2.62 43.33 -11.43
CA PRO A 125 -2.99 44.74 -11.40
C PRO A 125 -4.18 44.90 -10.45
N GLN A 126 -3.97 45.63 -9.36
CA GLN A 126 -5.05 46.10 -8.51
C GLN A 126 -5.95 46.98 -9.37
N GLN A 127 -7.19 46.56 -9.56
CA GLN A 127 -8.24 47.50 -9.96
C GLN A 127 -8.30 48.59 -8.89
N PRO A 128 -8.29 49.88 -9.26
CA PRO A 128 -8.40 50.94 -8.27
C PRO A 128 -9.82 50.89 -7.67
N ASN A 129 -9.92 50.43 -6.43
CA ASN A 129 -11.10 50.66 -5.62
C ASN A 129 -11.26 52.19 -5.52
N ALA A 130 -12.39 52.67 -6.01
CA ALA A 130 -12.82 54.04 -5.87
C ALA A 130 -12.72 54.45 -4.39
N ALA A 131 -12.06 55.59 -4.18
CA ALA A 131 -11.89 56.21 -2.89
C ALA A 131 -13.25 56.54 -2.28
N GLU A 132 -13.58 55.93 -1.16
CA GLU A 132 -14.44 56.56 -0.16
C GLU A 132 -13.55 57.24 0.87
N THR A 133 -13.56 58.58 0.88
CA THR A 133 -13.42 59.46 2.07
C THR A 133 -13.44 60.92 1.61
N PRO A 134 -13.70 61.93 2.49
CA PRO A 134 -14.63 62.02 3.63
C PRO A 134 -15.41 63.38 3.63
N ALA A 135 -16.20 63.62 4.70
CA ALA A 135 -16.61 64.92 5.27
C ALA A 135 -17.98 65.55 4.87
N SER A 136 -18.79 65.77 5.92
CA SER A 136 -19.97 66.66 6.08
C SER A 136 -19.69 68.14 5.71
N PRO A 137 -20.64 69.13 5.72
CA PRO A 137 -21.99 69.17 6.33
C PRO A 137 -23.12 69.84 5.50
N ALA A 138 -24.32 69.88 6.10
CA ALA A 138 -25.59 70.41 5.61
C ALA A 138 -25.62 71.92 5.30
N THR A 139 -26.59 72.39 4.48
CA THR A 139 -27.67 73.37 4.82
C THR A 139 -28.27 74.07 3.57
N LYS A 140 -29.60 73.95 3.41
CA LYS A 140 -30.64 74.93 2.97
C LYS A 140 -30.36 75.93 1.82
N GLU A 141 -31.21 75.92 0.79
CA GLU A 141 -32.25 76.94 0.47
C GLU A 141 -33.30 76.36 -0.49
#